data_AF-A0A916HNG0-F1
#
_entry.id   AF-A0A916HNG0-F1
#
_cell.length_a   1.000
_cell.length_b   1.000
_cell.length_c   1.000
_cell.angle_alpha   90.00
_cell.angle_beta   90.00
_cell.angle_gamma   90.00
#
_symmetry.space_group_name_H-M   'P 1'
#
loop_
_entity.id
_entity.type
_entity.pdbx_description
1 polymer ?
#
loop_
_entity_poly.entity_id
_entity_poly.type
_entity_poly.pdbx_seq_one_letter_code
_entity_poly.pdbx_strand_id
1 'polypeptide(L)' 'TLPRAYSQLALRASTKMGLEVAGVDLLETKQGPMLLEVNSSPGLEGIERYTGANVAGAILKRAEEVSRRKVRPDITG' A
#
# COMPACT_ATOMS: atom_id res chain seq x y z
N THR A 1 7.40 11.47 -9.56
CA THR A 1 6.32 10.49 -9.32
C THR A 1 6.69 9.16 -9.94
N LEU A 2 6.35 8.04 -9.32
CA LEU A 2 6.67 6.68 -9.80
C LEU A 2 5.96 6.39 -11.14
N PRO A 3 6.57 5.68 -12.12
CA PRO A 3 5.88 5.30 -13.35
C PRO A 3 4.66 4.42 -13.08
N ARG A 4 3.63 4.54 -13.92
CA ARG A 4 2.32 3.89 -13.71
C ARG A 4 2.39 2.37 -13.59
N ALA A 5 3.31 1.72 -14.31
CA ALA A 5 3.47 0.27 -14.27
C ALA A 5 3.89 -0.21 -12.87
N TYR A 6 4.76 0.53 -12.19
CA TYR A 6 5.24 0.21 -10.85
C TYR A 6 4.14 0.32 -9.82
N SER A 7 3.41 1.45 -9.82
CA SER A 7 2.33 1.66 -8.86
C SER A 7 1.19 0.67 -9.07
N GLN A 8 0.86 0.31 -10.31
CA GLN A 8 -0.12 -0.74 -10.58
C GLN A 8 0.32 -2.11 -10.08
N LEU A 9 1.59 -2.49 -10.27
CA LEU A 9 2.09 -3.77 -9.79
C LEU A 9 2.04 -3.83 -8.26
N ALA A 10 2.47 -2.77 -7.57
CA ALA A 10 2.41 -2.68 -6.11
C ALA A 10 0.97 -2.76 -5.56
N LEU A 11 0.03 -2.04 -6.17
CA LEU A 11 -1.39 -2.09 -5.79
C LEU A 11 -2.00 -3.47 -6.02
N ARG A 12 -1.67 -4.14 -7.14
CA ARG A 12 -2.15 -5.50 -7.42
C ARG A 12 -1.58 -6.52 -6.44
N ALA A 13 -0.30 -6.41 -6.09
CA ALA A 13 0.37 -7.31 -5.15
C ALA A 13 -0.26 -7.21 -3.76
N SER A 14 -0.36 -5.99 -3.21
CA SER A 14 -1.00 -5.74 -1.90
C SER A 14 -2.46 -6.22 -1.87
N THR A 15 -3.24 -5.94 -2.92
CA THR A 15 -4.64 -6.38 -3.04
C THR A 15 -4.76 -7.90 -3.05
N LYS A 16 -3.92 -8.61 -3.82
CA LYS A 16 -3.92 -10.08 -3.87
C LYS A 16 -3.56 -10.73 -2.53
N MET A 17 -2.76 -10.05 -1.71
CA MET A 17 -2.40 -10.50 -0.36
C MET A 17 -3.45 -10.14 0.69
N GLY A 18 -4.51 -9.41 0.32
CA GLY A 18 -5.56 -8.98 1.25
C GLY A 18 -5.07 -7.94 2.28
N LEU A 19 -4.02 -7.19 1.95
CA LEU A 19 -3.41 -6.22 2.85
C LEU A 19 -3.93 -4.81 2.56
N GLU A 20 -4.47 -4.14 3.59
CA GLU A 20 -4.85 -2.72 3.52
C GLU A 20 -3.62 -1.79 3.47
N VAL A 21 -2.50 -2.24 4.03
CA VAL A 21 -1.21 -1.54 4.04
C VAL A 21 -0.12 -2.58 3.80
N ALA A 22 0.80 -2.29 2.87
CA ALA A 22 1.96 -3.14 2.61
C ALA A 22 3.13 -2.30 2.08
N GLY A 23 4.35 -2.70 2.43
CA GLY A 23 5.55 -2.35 1.68
C GLY A 23 5.69 -3.31 0.51
N VAL A 24 5.98 -2.80 -0.69
CA VAL A 24 6.16 -3.64 -1.87
C VAL A 24 7.48 -3.32 -2.52
N ASP A 25 8.37 -4.31 -2.54
CA ASP A 25 9.68 -4.19 -3.13
C ASP A 25 9.64 -4.66 -4.59
N LEU A 26 10.14 -3.79 -5.46
CA LEU A 26 10.11 -3.98 -6.91
C LEU A 26 11.53 -3.91 -7.47
N LEU A 27 11.81 -4.77 -8.44
CA LEU A 27 13.05 -4.75 -9.22
C LEU A 27 12.77 -4.22 -10.63
N GLU A 28 13.52 -3.22 -11.08
CA GLU A 28 13.53 -2.82 -12.49
C GLU A 28 14.29 -3.88 -13.31
N THR A 29 13.68 -4.36 -14.38
CA THR A 29 14.30 -5.30 -15.31
C THR A 29 14.15 -4.81 -16.75
N LYS A 30 14.81 -5.47 -17.71
CA LYS A 30 14.66 -5.11 -19.13
C LYS A 30 13.22 -5.25 -19.64
N GLN A 31 12.39 -6.01 -18.94
CA GLN A 31 10.99 -6.27 -19.25
C GLN A 31 10.03 -5.41 -18.41
N GLY A 32 10.55 -4.50 -17.58
CA GLY A 32 9.79 -3.65 -16.67
C GLY A 32 9.83 -4.13 -15.21
N PRO A 33 8.93 -3.61 -14.35
CA PRO A 33 8.95 -3.91 -12.92
C PRO A 33 8.60 -5.37 -12.63
N MET A 34 9.39 -6.00 -11.76
CA MET A 34 9.13 -7.33 -11.20
C MET A 34 8.92 -7.24 -9.69
N LEU A 35 7.99 -8.03 -9.17
CA LEU A 35 7.73 -8.12 -7.73
C LEU A 35 8.81 -8.94 -7.03
N LEU A 36 9.40 -8.42 -5.95
CA LEU A 36 10.36 -9.13 -5.11
C LEU A 36 9.70 -9.63 -3.83
N GLU A 37 9.14 -8.71 -3.05
CA GLU A 37 8.61 -8.98 -1.72
C GLU A 37 7.36 -8.14 -1.44
N VAL A 38 6.47 -8.69 -0.61
CA VAL A 38 5.36 -7.94 -0.01
C VAL A 38 5.45 -8.07 1.50
N ASN A 39 5.66 -6.93 2.16
CA ASN A 39 5.83 -6.82 3.60
C ASN A 39 4.54 -6.27 4.24
N SER A 40 3.92 -7.04 5.14
CA SER A 40 2.68 -6.63 5.85
C SER A 40 2.91 -5.60 6.96
N SER A 41 4.15 -5.44 7.42
CA SER A 41 4.53 -4.48 8.46
C SER A 41 5.80 -3.72 8.05
N PRO A 42 5.73 -2.85 7.03
CA PRO A 42 6.90 -2.12 6.55
C PRO A 42 7.41 -1.10 7.58
N GLY A 43 8.73 -0.94 7.66
CA GLY A 43 9.34 0.17 8.41
C GLY A 43 9.07 1.51 7.71
N LEU A 44 8.68 2.54 8.48
CA LEU A 44 8.29 3.84 7.93
C LEU A 44 9.37 4.92 8.07
N GLU A 45 10.22 4.85 9.10
CA GLU A 45 11.18 5.92 9.43
C GLU A 45 12.10 6.28 8.26
N GLY A 46 12.66 5.26 7.60
CA GLY A 46 13.53 5.47 6.45
C GLY A 46 12.78 6.14 5.28
N ILE A 47 11.65 5.57 4.87
CA ILE A 47 10.91 6.07 3.71
C ILE A 47 10.37 7.48 3.94
N GLU A 48 9.88 7.80 5.13
CA GLU A 48 9.42 9.15 5.46
C GLU A 48 10.58 10.15 5.46
N ARG A 49 11.73 9.79 6.04
CA ARG A 49 12.93 10.63 6.02
C ARG A 49 13.40 10.94 4.59
N TYR A 50 13.45 9.93 3.72
CA TYR A 50 13.97 10.09 2.36
C TYR A 50 12.98 10.77 1.41
N THR A 51 11.68 10.56 1.58
CA THR A 51 10.65 11.09 0.66
C THR A 51 10.02 12.39 1.14
N GLY A 52 10.10 12.69 2.44
CA GLY A 52 9.34 13.78 3.07
C GLY A 52 7.82 13.51 3.13
N ALA A 53 7.37 12.31 2.76
CA ALA A 53 5.96 11.95 2.82
C ALA A 53 5.54 11.61 4.26
N ASN A 54 4.32 12.00 4.63
CA ASN A 54 3.67 11.58 5.87
C ASN A 54 2.91 10.27 5.62
N VAL A 55 3.64 9.15 5.62
CA VAL A 55 3.12 7.81 5.36
C VAL A 55 2.28 7.31 6.54
N ALA A 56 2.74 7.56 7.77
CA ALA A 56 2.00 7.21 8.98
C ALA A 56 0.60 7.88 9.01
N GLY A 57 0.52 9.16 8.65
CA GLY A 57 -0.74 9.89 8.54
C GLY A 57 -1.67 9.32 7.46
N ALA A 58 -1.12 8.91 6.31
CA ALA A 58 -1.90 8.25 5.26
C ALA A 58 -2.46 6.89 5.72
N ILE A 59 -1.66 6.11 6.45
CA ILE A 59 -2.09 4.83 7.05
C ILE A 59 -3.20 5.06 8.08
N LEU A 60 -3.04 6.05 8.96
CA LEU A 60 -4.07 6.38 9.96
C LEU A 60 -5.39 6.77 9.29
N LYS A 61 -5.33 7.65 8.29
CA LYS A 61 -6.50 8.04 7.49
C LYS A 61 -7.18 6.82 6.85
N ARG A 62 -6.40 5.90 6.29
CA ARG A 62 -6.94 4.65 5.72
C ARG A 62 -7.61 3.78 6.78
N ALA A 63 -6.99 3.64 7.95
CA ALA A 63 -7.55 2.86 9.05
C ALA A 63 -8.91 3.42 9.52
N GLU A 64 -9.05 4.75 9.61
CA GLU A 64 -10.33 5.38 9.92
C GLU A 64 -11.40 5.10 8.85
N GLU A 65 -11.04 5.18 7.56
CA GLU A 65 -11.96 4.88 6.46
C GLU A 65 -12.44 3.42 6.50
N VAL A 66 -11.52 2.49 6.73
CA VAL A 66 -11.84 1.06 6.86
C VAL A 66 -12.72 0.81 8.09
N SER A 67 -12.43 1.46 9.21
CA SER A 67 -13.24 1.37 10.43
C SER A 67 -14.67 1.89 10.20
N ARG A 68 -14.83 3.06 9.57
CA ARG A 68 -16.14 3.63 9.21
C ARG A 68 -16.97 2.72 8.28
N ARG A 69 -16.32 1.98 7.39
CA ARG A 69 -16.99 0.99 6.51
C ARG A 69 -17.49 -0.23 7.30
N LYS A 70 -16.70 -0.74 8.26
CA LYS A 70 -17.11 -1.86 9.11
C LYS A 70 -18.27 -1.50 10.06
N VAL A 71 -18.37 -0.23 10.48
CA VAL A 71 -19.43 0.28 11.37
C VAL A 71 -20.76 0.53 10.65
N ARG A 72 -20.79 0.49 9.31
CA ARG A 72 -22.04 0.39 8.53
C ARG A 72 -22.25 -1.06 8.10
N PRO A 73 -22.71 -1.97 8.98
CA PRO A 73 -23.27 -3.21 8.49
C PRO A 73 -24.54 -2.89 7.69
N ASP A 74 -24.70 -3.61 6.60
CA ASP A 74 -25.87 -3.66 5.73
C ASP A 74 -27.18 -3.62 6.54
N ILE A 75 -27.91 -2.50 6.45
CA ILE A 75 -29.30 -2.36 6.92
C ILE A 75 -30.29 -2.38 5.74
N THR A 76 -29.94 -3.10 4.68
CA THR A 76 -30.82 -3.39 3.55
C THR A 76 -30.91 -4.90 3.37
N GLY A 77 -31.81 -5.51 4.15
CA GLY A 77 -32.47 -6.75 3.75
C GLY A 77 -33.41 -6.51 2.56
#